data_AF-A0A7S1SBS2-F1
#
_entry.id   AF-A0A7S1SBS2-F1
#
_cell.length_a   1.000
_cell.length_b   1.000
_cell.length_c   1.000
_cell.angle_alpha   90.00
_cell.angle_beta   90.00
_cell.angle_gamma   90.00
#
_symmetry.space_group_name_H-M   'P 1'
#
loop_
_entity.id
_entity.type
_entity.pdbx_description
1 polymer ?
#
loop_
_entity_poly.entity_id
_entity_poly.type
_entity_poly.pdbx_seq_one_letter_code
_entity_poly.pdbx_strand_id
1 'polypeptide(L)'
;EAHRDVAQYLLELTLVDYRMLRYPPSHLAAAAVLLSNKLLRRQPSWAAACVKHTRMTEQMLKECAKEMCGLLEAAEGNPLQAVRKKFSQLKYHAVAKLNFA
;
A
#
# COMPACT_ATOMS: atom_id res chain seq x y z
N GLU A 1 -13.73 -1.09 6.13
CA GLU A 1 -13.14 -2.44 6.02
C GLU A 1 -12.21 -2.55 4.81
N ALA A 2 -12.66 -2.23 3.58
CA ALA A 2 -11.82 -2.22 2.37
C ALA A 2 -10.45 -1.49 2.49
N HIS A 3 -10.38 -0.35 3.19
CA HIS A 3 -9.11 0.37 3.36
C HIS A 3 -8.01 -0.43 4.05
N ARG A 4 -8.36 -1.19 5.10
CA ARG A 4 -7.38 -2.03 5.80
C ARG A 4 -6.83 -3.08 4.84
N ASP A 5 -7.69 -3.67 4.04
CA ASP A 5 -7.31 -4.71 3.10
C ASP A 5 -6.51 -4.15 1.92
N VAL A 6 -6.77 -2.92 1.46
CA VAL A 6 -5.90 -2.21 0.50
C VAL A 6 -4.51 -1.99 1.10
N ALA A 7 -4.42 -1.46 2.33
CA ALA A 7 -3.13 -1.23 2.98
C ALA A 7 -2.35 -2.53 3.19
N GLN A 8 -3.04 -3.61 3.61
CA GLN A 8 -2.43 -4.92 3.77
C GLN A 8 -1.99 -5.52 2.43
N TYR A 9 -2.78 -5.35 1.37
CA TYR A 9 -2.41 -5.78 0.03
C TYR A 9 -1.12 -5.11 -0.44
N LEU A 10 -1.03 -3.78 -0.29
CA LEU A 10 0.17 -3.01 -0.62
C LEU A 10 1.39 -3.50 0.17
N LEU A 11 1.24 -3.76 1.48
CA LEU A 11 2.31 -4.32 2.31
C LEU A 11 2.76 -5.71 1.84
N GLU A 12 1.83 -6.62 1.55
CA GLU A 12 2.19 -7.97 1.10
C GLU A 12 2.83 -7.97 -0.29
N LEU A 13 2.51 -7.00 -1.16
CA LEU A 13 3.25 -6.81 -2.41
C LEU A 13 4.71 -6.42 -2.17
N THR A 14 5.02 -5.68 -1.08
CA THR A 14 6.41 -5.34 -0.76
C THR A 14 7.23 -6.53 -0.28
N LEU A 15 6.60 -7.54 0.30
CA LEU A 15 7.30 -8.74 0.80
C LEU A 15 7.87 -9.60 -0.31
N VAL A 16 7.31 -9.51 -1.52
CA VAL A 16 7.74 -10.28 -2.70
C VAL A 16 8.71 -9.52 -3.60
N ASP A 17 9.08 -8.28 -3.24
CA ASP A 17 10.03 -7.45 -4.00
C ASP A 17 11.25 -7.07 -3.15
N TYR A 18 12.42 -7.57 -3.55
CA TYR A 18 13.68 -7.37 -2.83
C TYR A 18 14.05 -5.89 -2.65
N ARG A 19 13.65 -5.00 -3.58
CA ARG A 19 13.99 -3.56 -3.52
C ARG A 19 13.35 -2.87 -2.33
N MET A 20 12.27 -3.43 -1.78
CA MET A 20 11.54 -2.86 -0.65
C MET A 20 12.23 -3.11 0.69
N LEU A 21 13.22 -4.03 0.76
CA LEU A 21 14.02 -4.30 1.97
C LEU A 21 14.83 -3.09 2.45
N ARG A 22 15.03 -2.08 1.60
CA ARG A 22 15.70 -0.83 1.97
C ARG A 22 14.90 0.00 2.99
N TYR A 23 13.59 -0.24 3.09
CA TYR A 23 12.69 0.51 3.98
C TYR A 23 12.43 -0.29 5.27
N PRO A 24 12.48 0.34 6.46
CA PRO A 24 12.12 -0.35 7.68
C PRO A 24 10.61 -0.65 7.74
N PRO A 25 10.18 -1.68 8.49
CA PRO A 25 8.77 -2.09 8.54
C PRO A 25 7.79 -0.96 8.91
N SER A 26 8.19 -0.05 9.82
CA SER A 26 7.36 1.11 10.20
C SER A 26 7.15 2.09 9.05
N HIS A 27 8.16 2.28 8.19
CA HIS A 27 8.08 3.16 7.03
C HIS A 27 7.21 2.54 5.94
N LEU A 28 7.35 1.23 5.69
CA LEU A 28 6.45 0.48 4.81
C LEU A 28 4.99 0.60 5.28
N ALA A 29 4.73 0.38 6.58
CA ALA A 29 3.38 0.49 7.13
C ALA A 29 2.79 1.89 6.95
N ALA A 30 3.56 2.94 7.22
CA ALA A 30 3.12 4.32 7.05
C ALA A 30 2.87 4.67 5.56
N ALA A 31 3.76 4.25 4.66
CA ALA A 31 3.61 4.46 3.22
C ALA A 31 2.40 3.72 2.64
N ALA A 32 2.14 2.50 3.10
CA ALA A 32 0.96 1.73 2.69
C ALA A 32 -0.35 2.40 3.12
N VAL A 33 -0.41 2.94 4.34
CA VAL A 33 -1.58 3.69 4.84
C VAL A 33 -1.77 5.00 4.06
N LEU A 34 -0.68 5.72 3.80
CA LEU A 34 -0.71 6.93 2.97
C LEU A 34 -1.28 6.61 1.58
N LEU A 35 -0.74 5.59 0.92
CA LEU A 35 -1.14 5.21 -0.42
C LEU A 35 -2.59 4.68 -0.44
N SER A 36 -2.99 3.85 0.53
CA SER A 36 -4.37 3.36 0.61
C SER A 36 -5.38 4.49 0.81
N ASN A 37 -5.03 5.53 1.58
CA ASN A 37 -5.86 6.72 1.70
C ASN A 37 -5.98 7.45 0.36
N LYS A 38 -4.87 7.64 -0.38
CA LYS A 38 -4.88 8.29 -1.70
C LYS A 38 -5.73 7.52 -2.70
N LEU A 39 -5.54 6.21 -2.82
CA LEU A 39 -6.27 5.33 -3.73
C LEU A 39 -7.78 5.33 -3.45
N LEU A 40 -8.17 5.47 -2.17
CA LEU A 40 -9.57 5.53 -1.74
C LEU A 40 -10.10 6.96 -1.63
N ARG A 41 -9.38 7.96 -2.17
CA ARG A 41 -9.75 9.38 -2.16
C ARG A 41 -10.10 9.91 -0.76
N ARG A 42 -9.44 9.40 0.27
CA ARG A 42 -9.61 9.84 1.66
C ARG A 42 -8.77 11.07 1.94
N GLN A 43 -9.42 12.09 2.48
CA GLN A 43 -8.78 13.35 2.85
C GLN A 43 -8.91 13.62 4.35
N PRO A 44 -7.83 14.09 5.01
CA PRO A 44 -6.48 14.19 4.48
C PRO A 44 -5.84 12.81 4.29
N SER A 45 -5.09 12.59 3.20
CA SER A 45 -4.42 11.30 2.97
C SER A 45 -3.31 11.00 3.98
N TRP A 46 -2.74 12.06 4.58
CA TRP A 46 -1.86 12.00 5.75
C TRP A 46 -2.27 13.07 6.77
N ALA A 47 -2.92 12.66 7.86
CA ALA A 47 -3.41 13.60 8.88
C ALA A 47 -2.28 14.10 9.79
N ALA A 48 -2.46 15.28 10.40
CA ALA A 48 -1.55 15.80 11.42
C ALA A 48 -1.37 14.84 12.61
N ALA A 49 -2.42 14.07 12.95
CA ALA A 49 -2.33 13.01 13.95
C ALA A 49 -1.34 11.90 13.54
N CYS A 50 -1.33 11.49 12.26
CA CYS A 50 -0.37 10.50 11.76
C CYS A 50 1.06 11.02 11.92
N VAL A 51 1.33 12.27 11.56
CA VAL A 51 2.64 12.92 11.76
C VAL A 51 3.02 12.96 13.24
N LYS A 52 2.08 13.35 14.12
CA LYS A 52 2.31 13.43 15.57
C LYS A 52 2.74 12.07 16.16
N HIS A 53 2.10 10.98 15.75
CA HIS A 53 2.36 9.65 16.32
C HIS A 53 3.54 8.92 15.67
N THR A 54 3.74 9.09 14.36
CA THR A 54 4.79 8.36 13.61
C THR A 54 6.08 9.16 13.45
N ARG A 55 6.01 10.48 13.62
CA ARG A 55 7.08 11.45 13.27
C ARG A 55 7.50 11.39 11.79
N MET A 56 6.64 10.86 10.92
CA MET A 56 6.88 10.77 9.48
C MET A 56 5.99 11.78 8.75
N THR A 57 6.58 12.59 7.87
CA THR A 57 5.84 13.50 6.98
C THR A 57 5.46 12.78 5.69
N GLU A 58 4.47 13.32 4.97
CA GLU A 58 4.12 12.79 3.65
C GLU A 58 5.33 12.79 2.69
N GLN A 59 6.18 13.83 2.77
CA GLN A 59 7.39 13.94 1.96
C GLN A 59 8.38 12.81 2.26
N MET A 60 8.53 12.38 3.52
CA MET A 60 9.38 11.26 3.90
C MET A 60 8.87 9.92 3.32
N LEU A 61 7.55 9.77 3.19
CA LEU A 61 6.91 8.53 2.73
C LEU A 61 6.74 8.46 1.20
N LYS A 62 6.92 9.59 0.51
CA LYS A 62 6.60 9.76 -0.91
C LYS A 62 7.28 8.75 -1.81
N GLU A 63 8.58 8.54 -1.64
CA GLU A 63 9.35 7.61 -2.48
C GLU A 63 8.93 6.16 -2.25
N CYS A 64 8.78 5.74 -0.98
CA CYS A 64 8.28 4.41 -0.67
C CYS A 64 6.86 4.17 -1.22
N ALA A 65 5.97 5.15 -1.09
CA ALA A 65 4.61 5.06 -1.63
C ALA A 65 4.59 4.99 -3.16
N LYS A 66 5.50 5.72 -3.83
CA LYS A 66 5.66 5.66 -5.28
C LYS A 66 6.14 4.27 -5.75
N GLU A 67 7.13 3.70 -5.07
CA GLU A 67 7.58 2.33 -5.35
C GLU A 67 6.46 1.30 -5.15
N MET A 68 5.69 1.42 -4.06
CA MET A 68 4.51 0.58 -3.81
C MET A 68 3.45 0.71 -4.92
N CYS A 69 3.23 1.91 -5.45
CA CYS A 69 2.32 2.14 -6.57
C CYS A 69 2.78 1.39 -7.83
N GLY A 70 4.08 1.42 -8.14
CA GLY A 70 4.65 0.64 -9.23
C GLY A 70 4.47 -0.87 -9.06
N LEU A 71 4.57 -1.38 -7.82
CA LEU A 71 4.27 -2.79 -7.52
C LEU A 71 2.79 -3.12 -7.75
N LEU A 72 1.89 -2.23 -7.34
CA LEU A 72 0.45 -2.38 -7.55
C LEU A 72 0.08 -2.44 -9.03
N GLU A 73 0.63 -1.54 -9.84
CA GLU A 73 0.41 -1.47 -11.30
C GLU A 73 0.95 -2.73 -12.00
N ALA A 74 2.14 -3.20 -11.60
CA ALA A 74 2.74 -4.41 -12.17
C ALA A 74 2.10 -5.71 -11.65
N ALA A 75 1.27 -5.65 -10.61
CA ALA A 75 0.78 -6.85 -9.90
C ALA A 75 -0.03 -7.80 -10.78
N GLU A 76 -0.72 -7.32 -11.81
CA GLU A 76 -1.48 -8.18 -12.73
C GLU A 76 -0.57 -8.98 -13.69
N GLY A 77 0.52 -8.37 -14.17
CA GLY A 77 1.46 -9.01 -15.09
C GLY A 77 2.61 -9.78 -14.41
N ASN A 78 2.78 -9.64 -13.10
CA ASN A 78 3.88 -10.27 -12.35
C ASN A 78 3.71 -11.82 -12.29
N PRO A 79 4.75 -12.65 -12.48
CA PRO A 79 4.63 -14.11 -12.33
C PRO A 79 4.22 -14.56 -10.92
N LEU A 80 4.54 -13.78 -9.87
CA LEU A 80 4.23 -14.08 -8.47
C LEU A 80 2.80 -13.63 -8.10
N GLN A 81 1.82 -14.45 -8.47
CA GLN A 81 0.39 -14.11 -8.34
C GLN A 81 -0.25 -14.45 -6.98
N ALA A 82 0.47 -15.06 -6.03
CA ALA A 82 -0.12 -15.53 -4.78
C ALA A 82 -0.81 -14.43 -3.96
N VAL A 83 -0.14 -13.28 -3.81
CA VAL A 83 -0.66 -12.12 -3.07
C VAL A 83 -1.89 -11.53 -3.78
N ARG A 84 -1.81 -11.29 -5.09
CA ARG A 84 -2.95 -10.79 -5.88
C ARG A 84 -4.16 -11.72 -5.81
N LYS A 85 -3.95 -13.04 -5.93
CA LYS A 85 -5.01 -14.05 -5.79
C LYS A 85 -5.63 -14.07 -4.40
N LYS A 86 -4.83 -13.88 -3.33
CA LYS A 86 -5.34 -13.75 -1.96
C LYS A 86 -6.29 -12.56 -1.85
N PHE A 87 -5.84 -11.36 -2.21
CA PHE A 87 -6.63 -10.12 -2.07
C PHE A 87 -7.70 -9.91 -3.15
N SER A 88 -7.80 -10.83 -4.11
CA SER A 88 -8.91 -10.93 -5.07
C SER A 88 -10.16 -11.62 -4.52
N GLN A 89 -10.06 -12.25 -3.34
CA GLN A 89 -11.15 -12.97 -2.70
C GLN A 89 -12.13 -12.00 -2.01
N LEU A 90 -13.42 -12.35 -1.98
CA LEU A 90 -14.45 -11.53 -1.34
C LEU A 90 -14.20 -11.28 0.15
N LYS A 91 -13.55 -12.22 0.84
CA LYS A 91 -13.14 -12.06 2.25
C LYS A 91 -12.16 -10.89 2.50
N TYR A 92 -11.50 -10.42 1.44
CA TYR A 92 -10.63 -9.24 1.42
C TYR A 92 -11.20 -8.13 0.54
N HIS A 93 -12.54 -8.08 0.41
CA HIS A 93 -13.28 -7.10 -0.40
C HIS A 93 -12.85 -7.04 -1.87
N ALA A 94 -12.22 -8.10 -2.38
CA ALA A 94 -11.64 -8.16 -3.72
C ALA A 94 -10.80 -6.92 -4.09
N VAL A 95 -10.08 -6.33 -3.13
CA VAL A 95 -9.33 -5.06 -3.30
C VAL A 95 -8.31 -5.11 -4.44
N ALA A 96 -7.77 -6.30 -4.74
CA ALA A 96 -6.80 -6.48 -5.83
C ALA A 96 -7.42 -6.40 -7.25
N LYS A 97 -8.75 -6.36 -7.35
CA LYS A 97 -9.50 -6.18 -8.60
C LYS A 97 -10.05 -4.76 -8.76
N LEU A 98 -9.85 -3.89 -7.78
CA LEU A 98 -10.29 -2.51 -7.87
C LEU A 98 -9.48 -1.78 -8.94
N ASN A 99 -10.17 -1.01 -9.78
CA ASN A 99 -9.50 -0.07 -10.66
C ASN A 99 -9.23 1.22 -9.87
N PHE A 100 -7.95 1.56 -9.72
CA PHE A 100 -7.53 2.75 -8.99
C PHE A 100 -7.18 3.94 -9.91
N ALA A 101 -7.53 3.84 -11.20
CA ALA A 101 -7.44 4.93 -12.18
C ALA A 101 -8.34 6.14 -11.83
#